data_AF-A0A9D8DEZ7-F1
#
_entry.id   AF-A0A9D8DEZ7-F1
#
_cell.length_a   1.000
_cell.length_b   1.000
_cell.length_c   1.000
_cell.angle_alpha   90.00
_cell.angle_beta   90.00
_cell.angle_gamma   90.00
#
_symmetry.space_group_name_H-M   'P 1'
#
loop_
_entity.id
_entity.type
_entity.pdbx_description
1 polymer ?
#
loop_
_entity_poly.entity_id
_entity_poly.type
_entity_poly.pdbx_seq_one_letter_code
_entity_poly.pdbx_strand_id
1 'polypeptide(L)'
;MSKSVNVAIIGVGNCASSFVQGVQYYKDAGKDDFVPGLMHSVLGGYHVKDINFTAAIDIDANKVGLDLADAIFTEPNNTIKFSDVPETGVHVSRGMT
;
A
#
# COMPACT_ATOMS: atom_id res chain seq x y z
N MET A 1 0.93 -22.71 5.69
CA MET A 1 1.38 -21.57 4.87
C MET A 1 0.42 -20.43 5.13
N SER A 2 0.90 -19.26 5.56
CA SER A 2 0.05 -18.07 5.57
C SER A 2 -0.33 -17.74 4.13
N LYS A 3 -1.60 -17.46 3.89
CA LYS A 3 -2.05 -17.01 2.58
C LYS A 3 -1.67 -15.54 2.45
N SER A 4 -0.98 -15.17 1.38
CA SER A 4 -0.69 -13.76 1.05
C SER A 4 -1.22 -13.44 -0.34
N VAL A 5 -1.62 -12.19 -0.54
CA VAL A 5 -1.93 -11.63 -1.84
C VAL A 5 -0.75 -10.75 -2.24
N ASN A 6 0.08 -11.22 -3.17
CA ASN A 6 1.19 -10.43 -3.67
C ASN A 6 0.64 -9.36 -4.62
N VAL A 7 0.91 -8.09 -4.27
CA VAL A 7 0.43 -6.92 -5.00
C VAL A 7 1.60 -6.15 -5.59
N ALA A 8 1.44 -5.74 -6.84
CA ALA A 8 2.31 -4.78 -7.51
C ALA A 8 1.54 -3.47 -7.72
N ILE A 9 2.18 -2.33 -7.48
CA ILE A 9 1.62 -0.99 -7.73
C ILE A 9 2.27 -0.42 -8.97
N ILE A 10 1.46 0.00 -9.95
CA ILE A 10 1.91 0.74 -11.14
C ILE A 10 1.29 2.14 -11.06
N GLY A 11 2.13 3.15 -10.84
CA GLY A 11 1.72 4.51 -10.47
C GLY A 11 1.60 4.66 -8.96
N VAL A 12 2.62 5.20 -8.32
CA VAL A 12 2.71 5.48 -6.89
C VAL A 12 2.11 6.87 -6.59
N GLY A 13 0.85 7.04 -6.99
CA GLY A 13 0.08 8.28 -6.80
C GLY A 13 -0.67 8.35 -5.45
N ASN A 14 -1.56 9.34 -5.31
CA ASN A 14 -2.43 9.47 -4.12
C ASN A 14 -3.27 8.22 -3.82
N CYS A 15 -3.76 7.50 -4.85
CA CYS A 15 -4.49 6.25 -4.66
C CYS A 15 -3.60 5.17 -4.03
N ALA A 16 -2.35 5.04 -4.49
CA ALA A 16 -1.38 4.13 -3.90
C ALA A 16 -1.07 4.53 -2.45
N SER A 17 -0.93 5.83 -2.18
CA SER A 17 -0.69 6.33 -0.84
C SER A 17 -1.82 5.99 0.13
N SER A 18 -3.07 6.27 -0.23
CA SER A 18 -4.22 5.90 0.61
C SER A 18 -4.36 4.39 0.76
N PHE A 19 -4.01 3.60 -0.26
CA PHE A 19 -4.10 2.15 -0.20
C PHE A 19 -3.06 1.53 0.73
N VAL A 20 -1.77 1.90 0.58
CA VAL A 20 -0.68 1.38 1.42
C VAL A 20 -0.90 1.79 2.89
N GLN A 21 -1.30 3.04 3.14
CA GLN A 21 -1.70 3.49 4.47
C GLN A 21 -2.89 2.70 5.02
N GLY A 22 -3.91 2.43 4.20
CA GLY A 22 -5.09 1.67 4.58
C GLY A 22 -4.77 0.24 5.01
N VAL A 23 -3.89 -0.45 4.27
CA VAL A 23 -3.43 -1.79 4.63
C VAL A 23 -2.77 -1.80 6.01
N GLN A 24 -1.90 -0.82 6.27
CA GLN A 24 -1.22 -0.68 7.55
C GLN A 24 -2.17 -0.30 8.69
N TYR A 25 -3.10 0.64 8.44
CA TYR A 25 -4.03 1.15 9.44
C TYR A 25 -5.03 0.08 9.91
N TYR A 26 -5.51 -0.77 9.00
CA TYR A 26 -6.51 -1.81 9.29
C TYR A 26 -5.91 -3.21 9.48
N LYS A 27 -4.59 -3.34 9.60
CA LYS A 27 -3.92 -4.66 9.70
C LYS A 27 -4.36 -5.49 10.91
N ASP A 28 -4.78 -4.82 11.99
CA ASP A 28 -5.20 -5.42 13.26
C ASP A 28 -6.73 -5.44 13.44
N ALA A 29 -7.49 -5.09 12.40
CA ALA A 29 -8.95 -5.14 12.44
C ALA A 29 -9.44 -6.57 12.77
N GLY A 30 -10.46 -6.66 13.62
CA GLY A 30 -11.18 -7.90 13.88
C GLY A 30 -11.92 -8.38 12.63
N LYS A 31 -12.13 -9.70 12.53
CA LYS A 31 -12.86 -10.32 11.42
C LYS A 31 -14.31 -9.77 11.28
N ASP A 32 -14.92 -9.45 12.41
CA ASP A 32 -16.32 -9.00 12.49
C ASP A 32 -16.41 -7.49 12.78
N ASP A 33 -15.28 -6.77 12.75
CA ASP A 33 -15.24 -5.33 12.97
C ASP A 33 -15.86 -4.60 11.76
N PHE A 34 -16.67 -3.59 12.07
CA PHE A 34 -17.10 -2.64 11.05
C PHE A 34 -15.96 -1.68 10.71
N VAL A 35 -15.43 -1.81 9.49
CA VAL A 35 -14.42 -0.90 8.95
C VAL A 35 -15.04 -0.03 7.87
N PRO A 36 -15.15 1.30 8.07
CA PRO A 36 -15.71 2.19 7.05
C PRO A 36 -14.98 2.05 5.71
N GLY A 37 -15.73 1.79 4.64
CA GLY A 37 -15.20 1.62 3.28
C GLY A 37 -14.77 0.19 2.90
N LEU A 38 -14.73 -0.75 3.86
CA LEU A 38 -14.56 -2.17 3.58
C LEU A 38 -15.86 -2.92 3.83
N MET A 39 -16.32 -3.71 2.85
CA MET A 39 -17.46 -4.59 3.06
C MET A 39 -17.14 -5.71 4.06
N HIS A 40 -15.90 -6.21 4.04
CA HIS A 40 -15.39 -7.25 4.93
C HIS A 40 -13.90 -7.01 5.23
N SER A 41 -13.47 -7.16 6.48
CA SER A 41 -12.04 -7.17 6.84
C SER A 41 -11.35 -8.49 6.44
N VAL A 42 -12.14 -9.57 6.27
CA VAL A 42 -11.71 -10.84 5.67
C VAL A 42 -12.57 -11.19 4.46
N LEU A 43 -11.98 -11.26 3.28
CA LEU A 43 -12.66 -11.65 2.03
C LEU A 43 -12.02 -12.91 1.45
N GLY A 44 -12.81 -13.97 1.23
CA GLY A 44 -12.29 -15.22 0.66
C GLY A 44 -11.21 -15.91 1.52
N GLY A 45 -11.17 -15.59 2.82
CA GLY A 45 -10.14 -16.07 3.74
C GLY A 45 -8.84 -15.26 3.73
N TYR A 46 -8.80 -14.10 3.06
CA TYR A 46 -7.70 -13.14 3.11
C TYR A 46 -8.11 -11.95 3.97
N HIS A 47 -7.33 -11.69 5.02
CA HIS A 47 -7.45 -10.48 5.83
C HIS A 47 -6.76 -9.30 5.13
N VAL A 48 -7.09 -8.06 5.48
CA VAL A 48 -6.41 -6.85 4.96
C VAL A 48 -4.88 -6.95 5.08
N LYS A 49 -4.40 -7.45 6.22
CA LYS A 49 -2.95 -7.65 6.50
C LYS A 49 -2.26 -8.69 5.60
N ASP A 50 -3.03 -9.52 4.88
CA ASP A 50 -2.48 -10.53 3.99
C ASP A 50 -2.05 -9.92 2.64
N ILE A 51 -2.34 -8.63 2.41
CA ILE A 51 -1.80 -7.88 1.28
C ILE A 51 -0.30 -7.67 1.49
N ASN A 52 0.50 -8.24 0.58
CA ASN A 52 1.94 -8.15 0.57
C ASN A 52 2.39 -7.36 -0.66
N PHE A 53 2.89 -6.14 -0.45
CA PHE A 53 3.45 -5.35 -1.54
C PHE A 53 4.78 -5.98 -1.98
N THR A 54 4.91 -6.26 -3.27
CA THR A 54 6.06 -6.98 -3.83
C THR A 54 6.77 -6.23 -4.95
N ALA A 55 6.11 -5.22 -5.53
CA ALA A 55 6.71 -4.35 -6.54
C ALA A 55 6.00 -3.00 -6.56
N ALA A 56 6.74 -1.95 -6.89
CA ALA A 56 6.23 -0.62 -7.15
C ALA A 56 6.92 -0.05 -8.38
N ILE A 57 6.16 0.59 -9.27
CA ILE A 57 6.66 1.14 -10.54
C ILE A 57 6.11 2.56 -10.70
N ASP A 58 6.99 3.52 -10.99
CA ASP A 58 6.63 4.91 -11.31
C ASP A 58 7.63 5.50 -12.34
N ILE A 59 7.29 6.64 -12.93
CA ILE A 59 8.18 7.39 -13.84
C ILE A 59 8.73 8.67 -13.19
N ASP A 60 8.11 9.13 -12.10
CA ASP A 60 8.49 10.32 -11.36
C ASP A 60 9.88 10.15 -10.74
N ALA A 61 10.80 11.04 -11.12
CA ALA A 61 12.19 11.00 -10.65
C ALA A 61 12.31 11.21 -9.14
N ASN A 62 11.33 11.85 -8.50
CA ASN A 62 11.31 12.01 -7.05
C ASN A 62 10.98 10.71 -6.32
N LYS A 63 10.30 9.76 -6.99
CA LYS A 63 9.82 8.51 -6.38
C LYS A 63 10.68 7.31 -6.73
N VAL A 64 11.21 7.26 -7.96
CA VAL A 64 12.05 6.15 -8.42
C VAL A 64 13.27 5.98 -7.51
N GLY A 65 13.49 4.75 -7.05
CA GLY A 65 14.58 4.37 -6.16
C GLY A 65 14.29 4.54 -4.67
N LEU A 66 13.18 5.18 -4.28
CA LEU A 66 12.76 5.23 -2.88
C LEU A 66 12.06 3.93 -2.45
N ASP A 67 12.05 3.64 -1.16
CA ASP A 67 11.16 2.62 -0.60
C ASP A 67 9.70 3.04 -0.81
N LEU A 68 8.80 2.08 -1.02
CA LEU A 68 7.37 2.35 -1.18
C LEU A 68 6.80 3.12 0.01
N ALA A 69 7.29 2.90 1.24
CA ALA A 69 6.88 3.64 2.44
C ALA A 69 7.15 5.15 2.34
N ASP A 70 8.24 5.55 1.68
CA ASP A 70 8.59 6.94 1.46
C ASP A 70 7.92 7.51 0.21
N ALA A 71 7.95 6.75 -0.89
CA ALA A 71 7.45 7.17 -2.20
C ALA A 71 5.97 7.58 -2.18
N ILE A 72 5.15 6.94 -1.33
CA ILE A 72 3.74 7.28 -1.17
C ILE A 72 3.50 8.67 -0.57
N PHE A 73 4.48 9.23 0.14
CA PHE A 73 4.42 10.57 0.74
C PHE A 73 5.21 11.62 -0.04
N THR A 74 5.91 11.21 -1.10
CA THR A 74 6.69 12.12 -1.95
C THR A 74 5.78 12.95 -2.86
N GLU A 75 6.02 14.27 -2.91
CA GLU A 75 5.37 15.20 -3.83
C GLU A 75 5.42 14.65 -5.28
N PRO A 76 4.34 14.75 -6.09
CA PRO A 76 3.11 15.52 -5.88
C PRO A 76 2.00 14.77 -5.10
N ASN A 77 2.30 13.65 -4.44
CA ASN A 77 1.30 13.05 -3.56
C ASN A 77 1.01 14.00 -2.39
N ASN A 78 -0.28 14.18 -2.11
CA ASN A 78 -0.80 15.13 -1.13
C ASN A 78 -2.12 14.66 -0.50
N THR A 79 -2.45 13.37 -0.63
CA THR A 79 -3.56 12.77 0.10
C THR A 79 -3.33 12.88 1.60
N ILE A 80 -4.41 12.78 2.39
CA ILE A 80 -4.31 12.82 3.85
C ILE A 80 -3.40 11.70 4.37
N LYS A 81 -2.51 12.06 5.30
CA LYS A 81 -1.72 11.09 6.05
C LYS A 81 -2.50 10.66 7.29
N PHE A 82 -2.93 9.40 7.33
CA PHE A 82 -3.70 8.82 8.43
C PHE A 82 -3.04 7.57 9.04
N SER A 83 -1.92 7.12 8.47
CA SER A 83 -1.12 6.03 9.03
C SER A 83 0.36 6.23 8.71
N ASP A 84 1.23 5.92 9.67
CA ASP A 84 2.66 5.74 9.41
C ASP A 84 2.91 4.34 8.85
N VAL A 85 3.64 4.26 7.74
CA VAL A 85 3.97 3.01 7.05
C VAL A 85 5.43 2.68 7.34
N PRO A 86 5.74 1.53 7.96
CA PRO A 86 7.13 1.10 8.16
C PRO A 86 7.77 0.76 6.81
N GLU A 87 9.10 0.78 6.76
CA GLU A 87 9.86 0.37 5.57
C GLU A 87 9.35 -0.97 5.03
N THR A 88 9.10 -1.00 3.72
CA THR A 88 8.53 -2.16 3.05
C THR A 88 9.59 -3.09 2.45
N GLY A 89 10.79 -2.56 2.21
CA GLY A 89 11.85 -3.19 1.41
C GLY A 89 11.60 -3.14 -0.09
N VAL A 90 10.46 -2.58 -0.54
CA VAL A 90 10.06 -2.53 -1.95
C VAL A 90 10.49 -1.19 -2.53
N HIS A 91 11.56 -1.20 -3.32
CA HIS A 91 12.04 0.01 -3.99
C HIS A 91 11.28 0.27 -5.29
N VAL A 92 10.89 1.52 -5.53
CA VAL A 92 10.16 1.92 -6.73
C VAL A 92 11.07 1.82 -7.96
N SER A 93 10.69 0.96 -8.90
CA SER A 93 11.37 0.77 -10.17
C SER A 93 10.91 1.80 -11.21
N ARG A 94 11.81 2.18 -12.13
CA ARG A 94 11.45 3.08 -13.24
C ARG A 94 10.56 2.36 -14.25
N GLY A 95 9.37 2.89 -14.49
CA GLY A 95 8.46 2.43 -15.54
C GLY A 95 8.96 2.77 -16.95
N MET A 96 8.40 2.10 -17.95
CA MET A 96 8.64 2.42 -19.37
C MET A 96 8.04 3.78 -19.73
N THR A 97 8.73 4.53 -20.58
CA THR A 97 8.29 5.82 -21.15
C THR A 97 8.32 5.77 -22.66
#